data_AF-A0A8J7YY82-F1
#
_entry.id   AF-A0A8J7YY82-F1
#
_cell.length_a   1.000
_cell.length_b   1.000
_cell.length_c   1.000
_cell.angle_alpha   90.00
_cell.angle_beta   90.00
_cell.angle_gamma   90.00
#
_symmetry.space_group_name_H-M   'P 1'
#
loop_
_entity.id
_entity.type
_entity.pdbx_description
1 polymer ?
#
loop_
_entity_poly.entity_id
_entity_poly.type
_entity_poly.pdbx_seq_one_letter_code
_entity_poly.pdbx_strand_id
1 'polypeptide(L)' 'MNDSTYPSPASHEKVEVSLRLDPDILEQLQHLTNDPSKVVEVALRQWLRNESRRDEEFSRSLPRNPPVPPRGEWND' A
#
# COMPACT_ATOMS: atom_id res chain seq x y z
N MET A 1 -15.59 -37.34 13.93
CA MET A 1 -14.53 -36.69 13.14
C MET A 1 -15.04 -35.32 12.73
N ASN A 2 -14.35 -34.23 13.10
CA ASN A 2 -14.71 -32.87 12.66
C ASN A 2 -14.12 -32.65 11.26
N ASP A 3 -14.98 -32.51 10.27
CA ASP A 3 -14.60 -32.04 8.94
C ASP A 3 -14.32 -30.53 9.04
N SER A 4 -13.04 -30.19 9.22
CA SER A 4 -12.58 -28.83 9.01
C SER A 4 -12.61 -28.56 7.51
N THR A 5 -13.74 -28.10 7.00
CA THR A 5 -13.82 -27.42 5.70
C THR A 5 -12.97 -26.16 5.81
N TYR A 6 -11.69 -26.27 5.45
CA TYR A 6 -10.84 -25.11 5.23
C TYR A 6 -11.48 -24.32 4.09
N PRO A 7 -11.78 -23.02 4.25
CA PRO A 7 -12.20 -22.21 3.12
C PRO A 7 -11.04 -22.24 2.12
N SER A 8 -11.25 -22.95 1.01
CA SER A 8 -10.37 -22.89 -0.15
C SER A 8 -10.18 -21.40 -0.43
N PRO A 9 -8.93 -20.89 -0.51
CA PRO A 9 -8.70 -19.47 -0.74
C PRO A 9 -9.48 -19.12 -1.99
N ALA A 10 -10.46 -18.22 -1.83
CA ALA A 10 -11.30 -17.75 -2.90
C ALA A 10 -10.41 -17.55 -4.12
N SER A 11 -10.64 -18.36 -5.15
CA SER A 11 -9.99 -18.24 -6.44
C SER A 11 -10.27 -16.82 -6.88
N HIS A 12 -9.29 -15.95 -6.63
CA HIS A 12 -9.37 -14.52 -6.83
C HIS A 12 -9.64 -14.36 -8.32
N GLU A 13 -10.89 -14.07 -8.66
CA GLU A 13 -11.34 -14.02 -10.05
C GLU A 13 -10.51 -12.92 -10.73
N LYS A 14 -9.55 -13.33 -11.56
CA LYS A 14 -8.68 -12.39 -12.26
C LYS A 14 -9.51 -11.78 -13.38
N VAL A 15 -9.73 -10.47 -13.28
CA VAL A 15 -10.46 -9.71 -14.28
C VAL A 15 -9.49 -9.27 -15.37
N GLU A 16 -9.82 -9.55 -16.63
CA GLU A 16 -9.05 -9.02 -17.76
C GLU A 16 -9.43 -7.56 -18.03
N VAL A 17 -8.41 -6.71 -18.15
CA VAL A 17 -8.55 -5.28 -18.38
C VAL A 17 -7.74 -4.87 -19.59
N SER A 18 -8.33 -4.06 -20.48
CA SER A 18 -7.64 -3.48 -21.63
C SER A 18 -7.16 -2.07 -21.28
N LEU A 19 -5.86 -1.83 -21.39
CA LEU A 19 -5.21 -0.58 -21.01
C LEU A 19 -4.19 -0.17 -22.07
N ARG A 20 -4.10 1.12 -22.35
CA ARG A 20 -3.14 1.67 -23.32
C ARG A 20 -1.89 2.08 -22.57
N LEU A 21 -0.78 1.42 -22.87
CA LEU A 21 0.53 1.72 -22.30
C LEU A 21 1.43 2.31 -23.38
N ASP A 22 2.45 3.03 -22.94
CA ASP A 22 3.52 3.48 -23.82
C ASP A 22 4.28 2.24 -24.37
N PRO A 23 4.54 2.16 -25.69
CA PRO A 23 5.19 1.00 -26.29
C PRO A 23 6.56 0.74 -25.70
N ASP A 24 7.32 1.79 -25.36
CA ASP A 24 8.68 1.65 -24.83
C ASP A 24 8.69 0.97 -23.44
N ILE A 25 7.68 1.28 -22.62
CA ILE A 25 7.48 0.65 -21.31
C ILE A 25 7.11 -0.83 -21.47
N LEU A 26 6.27 -1.17 -22.44
CA LEU A 26 5.89 -2.56 -22.71
C LEU A 26 7.11 -3.38 -23.14
N GLU A 27 7.96 -2.81 -24.01
CA GLU A 27 9.20 -3.46 -24.44
C GLU A 27 10.15 -3.66 -23.26
N GLN A 28 10.34 -2.66 -22.40
CA GLN A 28 11.16 -2.84 -21.20
C GLN A 28 10.60 -3.93 -20.27
N LEU A 29 9.28 -3.97 -20.09
CA LEU A 29 8.63 -4.97 -19.25
C LEU A 29 8.84 -6.40 -19.80
N GLN A 30 8.77 -6.59 -21.11
CA GLN A 30 8.98 -7.89 -21.76
C GLN A 30 10.42 -8.41 -21.59
N HIS A 31 11.40 -7.50 -21.51
CA HIS A 31 12.80 -7.87 -21.33
C HIS A 31 13.14 -8.22 -19.88
N LEU A 32 12.35 -7.73 -18.92
CA LEU A 32 12.59 -7.90 -17.48
C LEU A 32 11.88 -9.13 -16.90
N THR A 33 10.79 -9.58 -17.50
CA THR A 33 10.00 -10.69 -16.96
C THR A 33 9.33 -11.51 -18.07
N ASN A 34 9.10 -12.79 -17.77
CA ASN A 34 8.32 -13.68 -18.62
C ASN A 34 6.81 -13.54 -18.39
N ASP A 35 6.40 -12.85 -17.31
CA ASP A 35 5.01 -12.65 -16.93
C ASP A 35 4.75 -11.16 -16.61
N PRO A 36 4.42 -10.34 -17.62
CA PRO A 36 4.19 -8.91 -17.44
C PRO A 36 2.98 -8.61 -16.57
N SER A 37 1.93 -9.44 -16.66
CA SER A 37 0.69 -9.30 -15.88
C SER A 37 0.95 -9.34 -14.37
N LYS A 38 1.79 -10.28 -13.91
CA LYS A 38 2.16 -10.38 -12.50
C LYS A 38 2.95 -9.17 -12.01
N VAL A 39 3.82 -8.60 -12.84
CA VAL A 39 4.58 -7.40 -12.47
C VAL A 39 3.67 -6.20 -12.33
N VAL A 40 2.72 -6.00 -13.27
CA VAL A 40 1.71 -4.94 -13.17
C VAL A 40 0.86 -5.14 -11.91
N GLU A 41 0.41 -6.35 -11.61
CA GLU A 41 -0.36 -6.65 -10.39
C GLU A 41 0.42 -6.29 -9.12
N VAL A 42 1.70 -6.69 -9.04
CA VAL A 42 2.55 -6.41 -7.88
C VAL A 42 2.84 -4.92 -7.75
N ALA A 43 3.14 -4.24 -8.86
CA ALA A 43 3.39 -2.79 -8.87
C ALA A 43 2.15 -2.03 -8.39
N LEU A 44 0.96 -2.36 -8.91
CA LEU A 44 -0.30 -1.78 -8.45
C LEU A 44 -0.56 -2.08 -6.97
N ARG A 45 -0.38 -3.33 -6.53
CA ARG A 45 -0.55 -3.70 -5.11
C ARG A 45 0.40 -2.94 -4.20
N GLN A 46 1.65 -2.73 -4.61
CA GLN A 46 2.63 -1.95 -3.86
C GLN A 46 2.25 -0.46 -3.84
N TRP A 47 1.79 0.09 -4.96
CA TRP A 47 1.36 1.47 -5.04
C TRP A 47 0.14 1.75 -4.14
N LEU A 48 -0.88 0.90 -4.21
CA LEU A 48 -2.09 1.00 -3.38
C LEU A 48 -1.81 0.76 -1.87
N ARG A 49 -0.85 -0.11 -1.53
CA ARG A 49 -0.41 -0.27 -0.14
C ARG A 49 0.34 0.97 0.36
N ASN A 50 1.13 1.60 -0.51
CA ASN A 50 1.95 2.74 -0.14
C ASN A 50 1.14 4.04 -0.01
N GLU A 51 0.06 4.24 -0.79
CA GLU A 51 -0.88 5.36 -0.55
C GLU A 51 -1.54 5.24 0.83
N SER A 52 -1.97 4.04 1.22
CA SER A 52 -2.62 3.82 2.53
C SER A 52 -1.67 4.19 3.67
N ARG A 53 -0.39 3.81 3.56
CA ARG A 53 0.64 4.14 4.56
C ARG A 53 0.99 5.63 4.57
N ARG A 54 1.00 6.30 3.41
CA ARG A 54 1.29 7.75 3.33
C ARG A 54 0.16 8.57 3.95
N ASP A 55 -1.09 8.17 3.77
CA ASP A 55 -2.25 8.84 4.39
C ASP A 55 -2.23 8.73 5.93
N GLU A 56 -1.81 7.58 6.45
CA GLU A 56 -1.61 7.36 7.90
C GLU A 56 -0.43 8.16 8.48
N GLU A 57 0.65 8.35 7.71
CA GLU A 57 1.82 9.14 8.14
C GLU A 57 1.51 10.65 8.16
N PHE A 58 0.74 11.16 7.19
CA PHE A 58 0.27 12.55 7.17
C PHE A 58 -0.77 12.85 8.26
N SER A 59 -1.50 11.84 8.71
CA SER A 59 -2.50 11.94 9.77
C SER A 59 -1.93 11.83 11.18
N ARG A 60 -0.60 11.63 11.33
CA ARG A 60 0.06 11.62 12.64
C ARG A 60 0.20 13.06 13.15
N SER A 61 -0.91 13.54 13.68
CA SER A 61 -1.09 14.79 14.43
C SER A 61 0.17 15.22 15.16
N LEU A 62 0.62 16.45 14.90
CA LEU A 62 1.64 17.11 15.70
C LEU A 62 1.31 16.91 17.19
N PRO A 63 2.27 16.48 18.02
CA PRO A 63 2.03 16.40 19.45
C PRO A 63 1.55 17.77 19.94
N ARG A 64 0.35 17.81 20.56
CA ARG A 64 -0.21 19.01 21.17
C ARG A 64 0.86 19.60 22.09
N ASN A 65 1.07 20.90 21.90
CA ASN A 65 1.93 21.76 22.68
C ASN A 65 2.11 21.21 24.11
N PRO A 66 3.34 20.88 24.54
CA PRO A 66 3.57 20.31 25.87
C PRO A 66 2.92 21.21 26.93
N PRO A 67 2.46 20.64 28.07
CA PRO A 67 1.80 21.41 29.09
C PRO A 67 2.72 22.56 29.51
N VAL A 68 2.25 23.79 29.26
CA VAL A 68 2.97 24.99 29.68
C VAL A 68 2.99 24.94 31.21
N PRO A 69 4.17 25.01 31.86
CA PRO A 69 4.23 24.98 33.30
C PRO A 69 3.41 26.15 33.87
N PRO A 70 2.70 25.96 35.00
CA PRO A 70 1.96 27.03 35.65
C PRO A 70 2.92 28.20 35.89
N ARG A 71 2.54 29.39 35.41
CA ARG A 71 3.34 30.62 35.54
C ARG A 71 3.74 30.78 37.02
N GLY A 72 5.02 30.62 37.37
CA GLY A 72 5.48 30.97 38.72
C GLY A 72 6.70 30.29 39.33
N GLU A 73 7.26 29.20 38.79
CA GLU A 73 8.40 28.49 39.47
C GLU A 73 9.78 28.79 38.87
N TRP A 74 9.88 29.82 38.04
CA TRP A 74 11.15 30.41 37.62
C TRP A 74 11.29 31.80 38.24
N ASN A 75 11.35 31.88 39.58
CA ASN A 75 12.10 32.93 40.28
C ASN A 75 12.17 32.64 41.80
N ASP A 76 13.23 31.95 42.24
CA ASP A 76 14.09 32.36 43.36
C ASP A 76 15.52 31.85 43.08
#